data_AF-A0A6L6JQ82-F1
#
_entry.id   AF-A0A6L6JQ82-F1
#
_cell.length_a   1.000
_cell.length_b   1.000
_cell.length_c   1.000
_cell.angle_alpha   90.00
_cell.angle_beta   90.00
_cell.angle_gamma   90.00
#
_symmetry.space_group_name_H-M   'P 1'
#
loop_
_entity.id
_entity.type
_entity.pdbx_description
1 polymer ?
#
loop_
_entity_poly.entity_id
_entity_poly.type
_entity_poly.pdbx_seq_one_letter_code
_entity_poly.pdbx_strand_id
1 'polypeptide(L)'
;MTGKPEGKTMLSNRLAGQRGIGLVEVLVAVVIVAVGLLALASFEGELLKSSGETKARSEAISLAEQKVEEFRNKVELGEHNAITSGNDTINGTNATFARSWTVSEVPPFLTGAPNRKQIEVNVLWGPNTDQQEVATVSEIAWIDPAKSILAASDDSAGTAAVPSPRQNASEDVASENVFNAPNSQVVSGTPGSDKQIAIEVDEVDSEGNVLNTINVTLKQIALDSRYYATDDTSYFFVDQGVIAVFVCESDNNCRYIQNHFGGVPLRAKGKVYSNTGTLGNIGVAWTSSDVNACYVSGITTETINGASVDVMNYECVYAGNCEAVPTTPTDLRDGLGNFDASTGAFPNGNGCSTNVSVADIESRNVGPGGEFGDIGLLGLDSQGGGREKVCFLEDTSDYSNPLNVLTNDPNGSASPEDYYLPVTKRLYVTRRMNDDGITQSSEGINRSYSNHNFLIVERGNIAGSYENCYKTLFTVAGGNPSFDGYNLDEDTSKHISLAMREVIRVLNSPNTVASENKYSAETGPSQTILEDITGDNNDLRLYISEGGTCYIKSTADKYACAVPSGPETSATIHGGSSTKPLATTYDVCNKTIGIDTCEWPTDFP
;
A
#
# COMPACT_ATOMS: atom_id res chain seq x y z
N MET A 1 -36.55 -98.73 -32.27
CA MET A 1 -36.58 -97.61 -31.28
C MET A 1 -35.37 -96.72 -31.54
N THR A 2 -35.46 -95.42 -31.22
CA THR A 2 -34.54 -94.30 -31.59
C THR A 2 -34.73 -93.79 -33.03
N GLY A 3 -34.85 -92.49 -33.34
CA GLY A 3 -34.78 -91.24 -32.56
C GLY A 3 -35.51 -90.07 -33.27
N LYS A 4 -35.68 -88.95 -32.57
CA LYS A 4 -36.51 -87.77 -32.90
C LYS A 4 -35.70 -86.66 -33.61
N PRO A 5 -36.29 -85.77 -34.44
CA PRO A 5 -35.55 -84.74 -35.18
C PRO A 5 -35.58 -83.36 -34.49
N GLU A 6 -34.52 -82.56 -34.65
CA GLU A 6 -34.51 -81.14 -34.26
C GLU A 6 -33.85 -80.23 -35.33
N GLY A 7 -34.60 -79.18 -35.68
CA GLY A 7 -34.16 -77.80 -35.91
C GLY A 7 -32.98 -77.49 -36.83
N LYS A 8 -33.27 -77.06 -38.07
CA LYS A 8 -32.35 -76.22 -38.87
C LYS A 8 -32.57 -74.75 -38.52
N THR A 9 -31.58 -74.10 -37.91
CA THR A 9 -31.53 -72.63 -37.78
C THR A 9 -30.41 -72.11 -38.68
N MET A 10 -30.80 -71.35 -39.71
CA MET A 10 -29.87 -70.61 -40.58
C MET A 10 -29.35 -69.38 -39.84
N LEU A 11 -28.05 -69.31 -39.57
CA LEU A 11 -27.37 -68.08 -39.18
C LEU A 11 -26.97 -67.32 -40.44
N SER A 12 -27.75 -66.27 -40.73
CA SER A 12 -27.47 -65.27 -41.75
C SER A 12 -26.29 -64.40 -41.31
N ASN A 13 -25.17 -64.51 -42.02
CA ASN A 13 -24.09 -63.52 -41.96
C ASN A 13 -24.61 -62.21 -42.58
N ARG A 14 -25.04 -61.26 -41.74
CA ARG A 14 -25.15 -59.86 -42.15
C ARG A 14 -23.74 -59.28 -42.20
N LEU A 15 -23.13 -59.30 -43.39
CA LEU A 15 -22.09 -58.34 -43.72
C LEU A 15 -22.72 -56.95 -43.61
N ALA A 16 -22.48 -56.28 -42.49
CA ALA A 16 -22.80 -54.87 -42.32
C ALA A 16 -22.12 -54.11 -43.46
N GLY A 17 -22.91 -53.54 -44.36
CA GLY A 17 -22.39 -52.85 -45.53
C GLY A 17 -21.46 -51.72 -45.11
N GLN A 18 -20.19 -51.81 -45.46
CA GLN A 18 -19.30 -50.66 -45.51
C GLN A 18 -19.89 -49.68 -46.52
N ARG A 19 -20.61 -48.68 -46.02
CA ARG A 19 -20.97 -47.50 -46.80
C ARG A 19 -19.67 -46.74 -47.01
N GLY A 20 -19.15 -46.79 -48.24
CA GLY A 20 -18.00 -45.98 -48.63
C GLY A 20 -18.27 -44.51 -48.35
N ILE A 21 -17.23 -43.79 -47.95
CA ILE A 21 -17.28 -42.35 -47.67
C ILE A 21 -17.75 -41.64 -48.94
N GLY A 22 -18.80 -40.83 -48.83
CA GLY A 22 -19.31 -40.06 -49.97
C GLY A 22 -18.32 -38.97 -50.37
N LEU A 23 -18.15 -38.72 -51.68
CA LEU A 23 -17.27 -37.65 -52.17
C LEU A 23 -17.64 -36.26 -51.60
N VAL A 24 -18.93 -36.04 -51.31
CA VAL A 24 -19.43 -34.83 -50.64
C VAL A 24 -18.93 -34.73 -49.19
N GLU A 25 -18.81 -35.84 -48.48
CA GLU A 25 -18.38 -35.87 -47.07
C GLU A 25 -16.90 -35.53 -46.95
N VAL A 26 -16.07 -36.04 -47.86
CA VAL A 26 -14.65 -35.66 -47.95
C VAL A 26 -14.51 -34.18 -48.29
N LEU A 27 -15.30 -33.64 -49.22
CA LEU A 27 -15.27 -32.22 -49.56
C LEU A 27 -15.65 -31.33 -48.37
N VAL A 28 -16.69 -31.68 -47.61
CA VAL A 28 -17.08 -30.92 -46.41
C VAL A 28 -16.00 -31.01 -45.33
N ALA A 29 -15.41 -32.19 -45.11
CA ALA A 29 -14.31 -32.35 -44.15
C ALA A 29 -13.09 -31.50 -44.53
N VAL A 30 -12.72 -31.46 -45.81
CA VAL A 30 -11.61 -30.62 -46.31
C VAL A 30 -11.91 -29.14 -46.09
N VAL A 31 -13.14 -28.68 -46.31
CA VAL A 31 -13.53 -27.28 -46.07
C VAL A 31 -13.44 -26.91 -44.59
N ILE A 32 -13.94 -27.76 -43.69
CA ILE A 32 -13.87 -27.51 -42.25
C ILE A 32 -12.42 -27.44 -41.77
N VAL A 33 -11.56 -28.36 -42.22
CA VAL A 33 -10.13 -28.35 -41.90
C VAL A 33 -9.44 -27.11 -42.46
N ALA A 34 -9.75 -26.71 -43.70
CA ALA A 34 -9.18 -25.51 -44.31
C ALA A 34 -9.56 -24.22 -43.54
N VAL A 35 -10.83 -24.09 -43.11
CA VAL A 35 -11.28 -22.95 -42.29
C VAL A 35 -10.64 -22.98 -40.91
N GLY A 36 -10.52 -24.16 -40.27
CA GLY A 36 -9.87 -24.30 -38.98
C GLY A 36 -8.37 -23.94 -39.01
N LEU A 37 -7.66 -24.34 -40.07
CA LEU A 37 -6.26 -23.96 -40.27
C LEU A 37 -6.09 -22.47 -40.57
N LEU A 38 -7.05 -21.84 -41.27
CA LEU A 38 -7.03 -20.40 -41.51
C LEU A 38 -7.22 -19.60 -40.21
N ALA A 39 -8.15 -20.04 -39.35
CA ALA A 39 -8.38 -19.41 -38.04
C ALA A 39 -7.17 -19.56 -37.09
N LEU A 40 -6.49 -20.70 -37.12
CA LEU A 40 -5.26 -20.91 -36.35
C LEU A 40 -4.13 -19.99 -36.83
N ALA A 41 -3.97 -19.85 -38.15
CA ALA A 41 -2.95 -18.98 -38.72
C ALA A 41 -3.19 -17.50 -38.40
N SER A 42 -4.44 -17.03 -38.37
CA SER A 42 -4.75 -15.65 -37.94
C SER A 42 -4.43 -15.43 -36.46
N PHE A 43 -4.72 -16.41 -35.61
CA PHE A 43 -4.45 -16.34 -34.17
C PHE A 43 -2.94 -16.33 -33.85
N GLU A 44 -2.16 -17.15 -34.55
CA GLU A 44 -0.70 -17.15 -34.42
C GLU A 44 -0.09 -15.80 -34.84
N GLY A 45 -0.64 -15.16 -35.88
CA GLY A 45 -0.26 -13.82 -36.29
C GLY A 45 -0.54 -12.74 -35.23
N GLU A 46 -1.71 -12.80 -34.59
CA GLU A 46 -2.09 -11.86 -33.52
C GLU A 46 -1.22 -12.01 -32.27
N LEU A 47 -0.92 -13.25 -31.86
CA LEU A 47 -0.04 -13.52 -30.72
C LEU A 47 1.38 -13.01 -30.94
N LEU A 48 1.92 -13.19 -32.15
CA LEU A 48 3.26 -12.70 -32.49
C LEU A 48 3.30 -11.17 -32.51
N LYS A 49 2.25 -10.51 -33.04
CA LYS A 49 2.11 -9.06 -33.02
C LYS A 49 2.05 -8.53 -31.58
N SER A 50 1.15 -9.07 -30.75
CA SER A 50 0.97 -8.67 -29.34
C SER A 50 2.24 -8.90 -28.51
N SER A 51 2.97 -9.99 -28.75
CA SER A 51 4.25 -10.27 -28.10
C SER A 51 5.33 -9.26 -28.48
N GLY A 52 5.39 -8.85 -29.75
CA GLY A 52 6.31 -7.81 -30.22
C GLY A 52 6.02 -6.46 -29.58
N GLU A 53 4.74 -6.09 -29.51
CA GLU A 53 4.28 -4.84 -28.87
C GLU A 53 4.60 -4.80 -27.38
N THR A 54 4.37 -5.90 -26.66
CA THR A 54 4.69 -6.01 -25.23
C THR A 54 6.19 -5.83 -24.98
N LYS A 55 7.04 -6.45 -25.80
CA LYS A 55 8.50 -6.31 -25.69
C LYS A 55 8.97 -4.88 -25.99
N ALA A 56 8.41 -4.26 -27.02
CA ALA A 56 8.70 -2.86 -27.34
C ALA A 56 8.26 -1.91 -26.21
N ARG A 57 7.11 -2.17 -25.58
CA ARG A 57 6.64 -1.41 -24.41
C ARG A 57 7.55 -1.57 -23.20
N SER A 58 7.99 -2.79 -22.87
CA SER A 58 8.94 -3.02 -21.77
C SER A 58 10.27 -2.30 -22.00
N GLU A 59 10.76 -2.29 -23.26
CA GLU A 59 11.96 -1.54 -23.64
C GLU A 59 11.73 -0.03 -23.50
N ALA A 60 10.57 0.50 -23.91
CA ALA A 60 10.21 1.91 -23.76
C ALA A 60 10.20 2.37 -22.29
N ILE A 61 9.63 1.57 -21.38
CA ILE A 61 9.63 1.86 -19.93
C ILE A 61 11.07 1.93 -19.41
N SER A 62 11.90 0.94 -19.75
CA SER A 62 13.30 0.92 -19.34
C SER A 62 14.09 2.12 -19.88
N LEU A 63 13.80 2.58 -21.10
CA LEU A 63 14.41 3.78 -21.68
C LEU A 63 13.93 5.07 -20.99
N ALA A 64 12.67 5.12 -20.54
CA ALA A 64 12.16 6.25 -19.76
C ALA A 64 12.84 6.33 -18.40
N GLU A 65 12.89 5.21 -17.67
CA GLU A 65 13.57 5.09 -16.37
C GLU A 65 15.05 5.41 -16.48
N GLN A 66 15.74 4.88 -17.50
CA GLN A 66 17.15 5.16 -17.73
C GLN A 66 17.43 6.67 -17.88
N LYS A 67 16.54 7.41 -18.55
CA LYS A 67 16.70 8.86 -18.71
C LYS A 67 16.49 9.59 -17.38
N VAL A 68 15.52 9.16 -16.57
CA VAL A 68 15.33 9.70 -15.22
C VAL A 68 16.57 9.44 -14.36
N GLU A 69 17.12 8.23 -14.41
CA GLU A 69 18.35 7.86 -13.69
C GLU A 69 19.59 8.62 -14.18
N GLU A 70 19.69 8.91 -15.49
CA GLU A 70 20.74 9.77 -16.04
C GLU A 70 20.73 11.16 -15.38
N PHE A 71 19.54 11.73 -15.15
CA PHE A 71 19.39 13.00 -14.47
C PHE A 71 19.62 12.91 -12.96
N ARG A 72 19.23 11.80 -12.32
CA ARG A 72 19.53 11.57 -10.89
C ARG A 72 21.03 11.47 -10.63
N ASN A 73 21.81 10.99 -11.59
CA ASN A 73 23.26 10.90 -11.49
C ASN A 73 24.00 12.24 -11.73
N LYS A 74 23.29 13.37 -11.88
CA LYS A 74 23.90 14.71 -11.96
C LYS A 74 24.16 15.28 -10.56
N VAL A 75 25.20 14.74 -9.94
CA VAL A 75 25.54 15.00 -8.53
C VAL A 75 26.22 16.36 -8.31
N GLU A 76 26.80 16.98 -9.34
CA GLU A 76 27.38 18.33 -9.23
C GLU A 76 26.33 19.42 -9.48
N LEU A 77 26.36 20.51 -8.69
CA LEU A 77 25.38 21.61 -8.81
C LEU A 77 25.35 22.22 -10.22
N GLY A 78 26.52 22.32 -10.85
CA GLY A 78 26.65 22.82 -12.22
C GLY A 78 25.95 21.91 -13.22
N GLU A 79 26.02 20.59 -13.04
CA GLU A 79 25.35 19.62 -13.90
C GLU A 79 23.84 19.58 -13.66
N HIS A 80 23.39 19.63 -12.40
CA HIS A 80 21.96 19.70 -12.06
C HIS A 80 21.29 20.95 -12.66
N ASN A 81 21.95 22.09 -12.54
CA ASN A 81 21.45 23.34 -13.13
C ASN A 81 21.45 23.31 -14.66
N ALA A 82 22.33 22.50 -15.26
CA ALA A 82 22.40 22.31 -16.71
C ALA A 82 21.39 21.28 -17.25
N ILE A 83 20.58 20.65 -16.41
CA ILE A 83 19.48 19.78 -16.86
C ILE A 83 18.44 20.64 -17.62
N THR A 84 18.23 20.32 -18.89
CA THR A 84 17.28 20.99 -19.78
C THR A 84 16.44 20.00 -20.56
N SER A 85 15.26 20.43 -20.98
CA SER A 85 14.40 19.68 -21.91
C SER A 85 15.14 19.29 -23.18
N GLY A 86 14.74 18.19 -23.80
CA GLY A 86 15.39 17.65 -24.98
C GLY A 86 14.64 16.49 -25.60
N ASN A 87 15.23 15.94 -26.66
CA ASN A 87 14.76 14.71 -27.29
C ASN A 87 15.92 13.97 -27.94
N ASP A 88 15.75 12.66 -28.09
CA ASP A 88 16.64 11.79 -28.82
C ASP A 88 15.86 10.69 -29.55
N THR A 89 16.55 9.99 -30.44
CA THR A 89 16.03 8.81 -31.13
C THR A 89 16.94 7.64 -30.86
N ILE A 90 16.36 6.53 -30.43
CA ILE A 90 17.06 5.34 -29.97
C ILE A 90 16.63 4.19 -30.85
N ASN A 91 17.59 3.58 -31.54
CA ASN A 91 17.35 2.34 -32.27
C ASN A 91 17.42 1.18 -31.27
N GLY A 92 16.26 0.83 -30.71
CA GLY A 92 16.14 -0.29 -29.78
C GLY A 92 16.15 -1.64 -30.51
N THR A 93 16.00 -2.70 -29.72
CA THR A 93 16.01 -4.08 -30.19
C THR A 93 14.68 -4.45 -30.84
N ASN A 94 13.56 -3.92 -30.30
CA ASN A 94 12.22 -4.27 -30.76
C ASN A 94 11.57 -3.17 -31.62
N ALA A 95 11.98 -1.91 -31.46
CA ALA A 95 11.48 -0.78 -32.23
C ALA A 95 12.50 0.38 -32.26
N THR A 96 12.25 1.37 -33.11
CA THR A 96 12.89 2.69 -32.99
C THR A 96 12.03 3.56 -32.08
N PHE A 97 12.64 4.11 -31.03
CA PHE A 97 11.99 4.92 -30.01
C PHE A 97 12.37 6.39 -30.21
N ALA A 98 11.38 7.27 -30.20
CA ALA A 98 11.57 8.71 -30.08
C ALA A 98 11.29 9.09 -28.62
N ARG A 99 12.33 9.45 -27.87
CA ARG A 99 12.20 9.85 -26.47
C ARG A 99 12.35 11.36 -26.37
N SER A 100 11.45 12.01 -25.67
CA SER A 100 11.51 13.44 -25.34
C SER A 100 11.36 13.62 -23.85
N TRP A 101 11.95 14.68 -23.31
CA TRP A 101 11.75 15.04 -21.91
C TRP A 101 11.56 16.54 -21.75
N THR A 102 10.65 16.90 -20.86
CA THR A 102 10.34 18.26 -20.46
C THR A 102 10.84 18.47 -19.04
N VAL A 103 11.55 19.58 -18.82
CA VAL A 103 12.10 19.95 -17.53
C VAL A 103 11.48 21.27 -17.09
N SER A 104 10.77 21.23 -15.97
CA SER A 104 10.15 22.39 -15.33
C SER A 104 10.85 22.68 -14.00
N GLU A 105 11.08 23.96 -13.70
CA GLU A 105 11.64 24.35 -12.40
C GLU A 105 10.52 24.50 -11.37
N VAL A 106 10.70 23.84 -10.23
CA VAL A 106 9.80 23.92 -9.07
C VAL A 106 10.56 24.65 -7.95
N PRO A 107 9.98 25.71 -7.34
CA PRO A 107 10.63 26.45 -6.27
C PRO A 107 11.08 25.54 -5.12
N PRO A 108 12.27 25.75 -4.53
CA PRO A 108 12.74 24.97 -3.38
C PRO A 108 11.84 25.18 -2.17
N PHE A 109 11.73 24.19 -1.27
CA PHE A 109 10.97 24.41 -0.02
C PHE A 109 11.71 25.28 1.00
N LEU A 110 13.02 25.52 0.81
CA LEU A 110 13.83 26.42 1.63
C LEU A 110 14.39 27.57 0.80
N THR A 111 14.33 28.77 1.39
CA THR A 111 14.86 29.98 0.75
C THR A 111 16.39 29.90 0.66
N GLY A 112 16.93 29.95 -0.57
CA GLY A 112 18.37 29.89 -0.83
C GLY A 112 18.91 28.54 -1.31
N ALA A 113 18.07 27.49 -1.39
CA ALA A 113 18.43 26.23 -2.03
C ALA A 113 18.21 26.28 -3.57
N PRO A 114 18.85 25.41 -4.36
CA PRO A 114 18.59 25.33 -5.80
C PRO A 114 17.14 24.88 -6.11
N ASN A 115 16.59 25.36 -7.23
CA ASN A 115 15.28 24.93 -7.71
C ASN A 115 15.27 23.41 -7.97
N ARG A 116 14.15 22.77 -7.65
CA ARG A 116 13.90 21.37 -8.02
C ARG A 116 13.53 21.31 -9.50
N LYS A 117 13.77 20.17 -10.11
CA LYS A 117 13.51 19.90 -11.53
C LYS A 117 12.44 18.83 -11.61
N GLN A 118 11.25 19.19 -12.07
CA GLN A 118 10.24 18.23 -12.48
C GLN A 118 10.58 17.81 -13.91
N ILE A 119 10.75 16.51 -14.11
CA ILE A 119 11.14 15.90 -15.36
C ILE A 119 10.05 14.94 -15.79
N GLU A 120 9.44 15.22 -16.93
CA GLU A 120 8.51 14.32 -17.59
C GLU A 120 9.23 13.75 -18.81
N VAL A 121 9.38 12.42 -18.84
CA VAL A 121 10.01 11.69 -19.93
C VAL A 121 8.92 10.95 -20.68
N ASN A 122 8.84 11.20 -21.98
CA ASN A 122 7.92 10.56 -22.90
C ASN A 122 8.71 9.72 -23.92
N VAL A 123 8.27 8.48 -24.16
CA VAL A 123 8.87 7.56 -25.13
C VAL A 123 7.79 7.08 -26.11
N LEU A 124 7.96 7.44 -27.37
CA LEU A 124 7.06 7.11 -28.48
C LEU A 124 7.69 6.05 -29.39
N TRP A 125 6.90 5.10 -29.87
CA TRP A 125 7.33 4.13 -30.89
C TRP A 125 6.19 3.65 -31.78
N GLY A 126 6.52 2.99 -32.89
CA GLY A 126 5.55 2.54 -33.87
C GLY A 126 5.35 3.51 -35.04
N PRO A 127 4.52 3.15 -36.03
CA PRO A 127 4.27 3.99 -37.19
C PRO A 127 3.45 5.22 -36.81
N ASN A 128 3.63 6.34 -37.52
CA ASN A 128 2.92 7.61 -37.26
C ASN A 128 1.38 7.50 -37.27
N THR A 129 0.81 6.42 -37.82
CA THR A 129 -0.64 6.16 -37.90
C THR A 129 -1.19 5.36 -36.71
N ASP A 130 -0.31 4.75 -35.90
CA ASP A 130 -0.65 3.90 -34.73
C ASP A 130 0.52 3.97 -33.73
N GLN A 131 0.79 5.18 -33.26
CA GLN A 131 1.92 5.49 -32.39
C GLN A 131 1.59 5.08 -30.95
N GLN A 132 2.49 4.34 -30.33
CA GLN A 132 2.40 3.88 -28.95
C GLN A 132 3.28 4.76 -28.06
N GLU A 133 2.89 4.93 -26.81
CA GLU A 133 3.48 5.91 -25.88
C GLU A 133 3.63 5.34 -24.46
N VAL A 134 4.69 5.76 -23.77
CA VAL A 134 4.88 5.61 -22.32
C VAL A 134 5.42 6.94 -21.78
N ALA A 135 4.79 7.46 -20.74
CA ALA A 135 5.24 8.63 -20.01
C ALA A 135 5.66 8.27 -18.57
N THR A 136 6.67 8.95 -18.05
CA THR A 136 7.13 8.83 -16.66
C THR A 136 7.48 10.21 -16.14
N VAL A 137 6.97 10.54 -14.95
CA VAL A 137 7.24 11.83 -14.30
C VAL A 137 8.10 11.60 -13.06
N SER A 138 9.10 12.45 -12.87
CA SER A 138 9.97 12.45 -11.70
C SER A 138 10.26 13.86 -11.24
N GLU A 139 10.51 14.05 -9.95
CA GLU A 139 10.99 15.32 -9.42
C GLU A 139 12.37 15.08 -8.78
N ILE A 140 13.36 15.85 -9.21
CA ILE A 140 14.76 15.71 -8.79
C ILE A 140 15.18 17.02 -8.14
N ALA A 141 15.84 16.91 -6.99
CA ALA A 141 16.47 18.05 -6.34
C ALA A 141 17.94 17.76 -6.09
N TRP A 142 18.74 18.81 -6.11
CA TRP A 142 20.17 18.71 -5.90
C TRP A 142 20.52 18.70 -4.41
N ILE A 143 21.42 17.79 -4.03
CA ILE A 143 22.05 17.73 -2.71
C ILE A 143 23.55 17.90 -2.87
N ASP A 144 24.18 18.65 -1.95
CA ASP A 144 25.62 18.80 -1.91
C ASP A 144 26.25 17.52 -1.32
N PRO A 145 26.95 16.68 -2.13
CA PRO A 145 27.53 15.45 -1.63
C PRO A 145 28.61 15.68 -0.57
N ALA A 146 29.27 16.86 -0.56
CA ALA A 146 30.26 17.20 0.46
C ALA A 146 29.61 17.54 1.80
N LYS A 147 28.40 18.11 1.79
CA LYS A 147 27.60 18.28 3.01
C LYS A 147 27.03 16.96 3.52
N SER A 148 26.73 16.01 2.64
CA SER A 148 26.33 14.64 3.02
C SER A 148 27.46 13.85 3.68
N ILE A 149 28.73 14.10 3.31
CA ILE A 149 29.90 13.49 3.95
C ILE A 149 30.26 14.20 5.27
N LEU A 150 30.13 15.53 5.33
CA LEU A 150 30.31 16.28 6.58
C LEU A 150 29.21 15.94 7.60
N ALA A 151 27.99 15.61 7.15
CA ALA A 151 26.89 15.12 7.99
C ALA A 151 27.16 13.76 8.66
N ALA A 152 28.11 12.97 8.15
CA ALA A 152 28.54 11.71 8.76
C ALA A 152 29.67 11.90 9.80
N SER A 153 30.16 13.13 10.01
CA SER A 153 31.36 13.38 10.82
C SER A 153 31.27 14.55 11.81
N ASP A 154 30.24 15.39 11.81
CA ASP A 154 30.01 16.36 12.89
C ASP A 154 28.57 16.92 12.92
N ASP A 155 28.08 17.15 14.14
CA ASP A 155 26.84 17.84 14.55
C ASP A 155 26.60 19.17 13.80
N SER A 156 25.92 19.15 12.66
CA SER A 156 25.43 20.39 12.04
C SER A 156 24.19 20.20 11.18
N ALA A 157 23.07 20.70 11.73
CA ALA A 157 21.83 21.00 11.03
C ALA A 157 22.07 21.80 9.72
N GLY A 158 21.46 21.35 8.62
CA GLY A 158 21.71 21.95 7.30
C GLY A 158 20.71 21.60 6.20
N THR A 159 19.48 22.12 6.32
CA THR A 159 18.75 22.84 5.25
C THR A 159 19.07 22.51 3.77
N ALA A 160 18.53 21.39 3.27
CA ALA A 160 18.26 21.22 1.84
C ALA A 160 16.88 20.58 1.68
N ALA A 161 15.93 21.40 1.24
CA ALA A 161 14.54 21.05 1.06
C ALA A 161 14.33 20.31 -0.27
N VAL A 162 14.55 19.02 -0.19
CA VAL A 162 13.85 17.99 -0.98
C VAL A 162 12.94 17.31 0.04
N PRO A 163 11.80 16.71 -0.35
CA PRO A 163 11.17 15.78 0.56
C PRO A 163 12.21 14.70 0.83
N SER A 164 12.82 14.74 2.01
CA SER A 164 13.34 13.51 2.57
C SER A 164 12.18 12.50 2.50
N PRO A 165 12.42 11.19 2.30
CA PRO A 165 11.42 10.18 2.67
C PRO A 165 10.79 10.47 4.05
N ARG A 166 11.53 11.22 4.88
CA ARG A 166 11.22 11.68 6.22
C ARG A 166 10.75 13.16 6.29
N GLN A 167 9.92 13.67 5.37
CA GLN A 167 9.40 15.06 5.33
C GLN A 167 9.03 15.64 6.72
N ASN A 168 9.97 16.32 7.40
CA ASN A 168 9.74 16.78 8.78
C ASN A 168 9.24 15.63 9.69
N ALA A 169 9.72 14.41 9.44
CA ALA A 169 9.30 13.23 10.18
C ALA A 169 9.68 13.38 11.64
N SER A 170 8.83 12.77 12.47
CA SER A 170 8.99 12.72 13.91
C SER A 170 10.06 11.66 14.32
N GLU A 171 10.79 11.06 13.38
CA GLU A 171 11.76 9.98 13.61
C GLU A 171 13.15 10.31 13.05
N ASP A 172 14.20 9.84 13.73
CA ASP A 172 15.55 9.75 13.17
C ASP A 172 16.24 8.40 13.43
N VAL A 173 17.19 8.13 12.54
CA VAL A 173 18.05 6.95 12.48
C VAL A 173 19.26 7.20 13.38
N ALA A 174 19.01 7.17 14.68
CA ALA A 174 20.04 7.10 15.71
C ALA A 174 21.10 8.22 15.72
N SER A 175 20.76 9.46 15.32
CA SER A 175 21.71 10.59 15.45
C SER A 175 21.77 11.21 16.85
N GLU A 176 20.86 10.87 17.77
CA GLU A 176 20.90 11.31 19.18
C GLU A 176 21.14 10.10 20.10
N ASN A 177 22.10 10.24 21.03
CA ASN A 177 22.73 9.10 21.70
C ASN A 177 21.76 8.30 22.58
N VAL A 178 21.31 7.14 22.09
CA VAL A 178 20.86 6.05 22.96
C VAL A 178 22.09 5.23 23.33
N PHE A 179 22.63 5.46 24.52
CA PHE A 179 23.86 4.79 24.96
C PHE A 179 23.59 3.33 25.33
N ASN A 180 24.45 2.42 24.87
CA ASN A 180 24.60 1.03 25.37
C ASN A 180 23.35 0.14 25.45
N ALA A 181 22.29 0.46 24.70
CA ALA A 181 21.06 -0.34 24.67
C ALA A 181 20.78 -1.15 23.38
N PRO A 182 21.76 -1.49 22.50
CA PRO A 182 21.40 -2.10 21.22
C PRO A 182 20.82 -3.51 21.35
N ASN A 183 21.07 -4.23 22.46
CA ASN A 183 20.47 -5.55 22.75
C ASN A 183 20.40 -5.79 24.27
N SER A 184 19.32 -5.36 24.90
CA SER A 184 19.10 -5.49 26.35
C SER A 184 18.23 -6.71 26.68
N GLN A 185 18.47 -7.32 27.84
CA GLN A 185 17.63 -8.41 28.35
C GLN A 185 16.47 -7.86 29.17
N VAL A 186 15.30 -8.48 29.02
CA VAL A 186 14.18 -8.23 29.93
C VAL A 186 14.43 -8.91 31.27
N VAL A 187 14.41 -8.12 32.34
CA VAL A 187 14.61 -8.59 33.71
C VAL A 187 13.34 -8.63 34.55
N SER A 188 12.29 -7.94 34.11
CA SER A 188 10.96 -8.09 34.68
C SER A 188 9.87 -7.77 33.66
N GLY A 189 8.74 -8.47 33.79
CA GLY A 189 7.65 -8.41 32.82
C GLY A 189 7.83 -9.36 31.63
N THR A 190 6.78 -9.48 30.83
CA THR A 190 6.63 -10.40 29.72
C THR A 190 6.38 -9.60 28.43
N PRO A 191 7.32 -9.57 27.47
CA PRO A 191 7.14 -8.86 26.22
C PRO A 191 5.86 -9.26 25.49
N GLY A 192 5.16 -8.26 24.94
CA GLY A 192 3.91 -8.43 24.21
C GLY A 192 2.67 -8.65 25.07
N SER A 193 2.82 -8.85 26.39
CA SER A 193 1.71 -9.06 27.33
C SER A 193 1.70 -8.02 28.44
N ASP A 194 2.85 -7.80 29.07
CA ASP A 194 2.98 -6.84 30.16
C ASP A 194 3.17 -5.43 29.62
N LYS A 195 2.45 -4.50 30.26
CA LYS A 195 2.36 -3.07 29.89
C LYS A 195 3.64 -2.31 30.19
N GLN A 196 4.39 -2.80 31.16
CA GLN A 196 5.69 -2.30 31.53
C GLN A 196 6.62 -3.48 31.67
N ILE A 197 7.81 -3.32 31.12
CA ILE A 197 8.90 -4.27 31.26
C ILE A 197 10.09 -3.50 31.79
N ALA A 198 10.97 -4.20 32.52
CA ALA A 198 12.26 -3.65 32.86
C ALA A 198 13.34 -4.33 32.00
N ILE A 199 14.23 -3.53 31.43
CA ILE A 199 15.42 -4.00 30.73
C ILE A 199 16.68 -3.60 31.49
N GLU A 200 17.74 -4.40 31.37
CA GLU A 200 19.08 -4.02 31.85
C GLU A 200 19.80 -3.21 30.78
N VAL A 201 20.29 -2.03 31.16
CA VAL A 201 21.18 -1.19 30.35
C VAL A 201 22.45 -0.93 31.12
N ASP A 202 23.59 -1.17 30.47
CA ASP A 202 24.90 -0.95 31.05
C ASP A 202 25.36 0.49 30.83
N GLU A 203 25.72 1.18 31.90
CA GLU A 203 26.49 2.41 31.83
C GLU A 203 27.95 2.04 31.56
N VAL A 204 28.55 2.58 30.49
CA VAL A 204 29.95 2.30 30.14
C VAL A 204 30.80 3.56 30.15
N ASP A 205 32.08 3.45 30.48
CA ASP A 205 33.04 4.54 30.37
C ASP A 205 33.45 4.82 28.91
N SER A 206 34.27 5.85 28.71
CA SER A 206 34.84 6.21 27.40
C SER A 206 35.67 5.11 26.74
N GLU A 207 36.04 4.08 27.50
CA GLU A 207 36.83 2.93 27.08
C GLU A 207 35.96 1.67 26.86
N GLY A 208 34.64 1.77 27.06
CA GLY A 208 33.67 0.68 26.88
C GLY A 208 33.57 -0.31 28.04
N ASN A 209 34.15 0.01 29.21
CA ASN A 209 34.00 -0.83 30.41
C ASN A 209 32.67 -0.53 31.10
N VAL A 210 31.94 -1.57 31.51
CA VAL A 210 30.70 -1.44 32.28
C VAL A 210 31.02 -0.88 33.68
N LEU A 211 30.51 0.32 33.95
CA LEU A 211 30.59 1.02 35.23
C LEU A 211 29.45 0.62 36.17
N ASN A 212 28.24 0.47 35.63
CA ASN A 212 27.03 0.19 36.38
C ASN A 212 26.00 -0.49 35.47
N THR A 213 25.09 -1.29 36.03
CA THR A 213 23.95 -1.87 35.31
C THR A 213 22.67 -1.33 35.93
N ILE A 214 21.83 -0.71 35.11
CA ILE A 214 20.62 -0.01 35.55
C ILE A 214 19.40 -0.71 34.94
N ASN A 215 18.38 -0.91 35.77
CA ASN A 215 17.09 -1.39 35.31
C ASN A 215 16.26 -0.22 34.80
N VAL A 216 16.00 -0.22 33.49
CA VAL A 216 15.20 0.79 32.81
C VAL A 216 13.78 0.29 32.65
N THR A 217 12.78 1.09 33.00
CA THR A 217 11.39 0.75 32.73
C THR A 217 11.01 1.22 31.33
N LEU A 218 10.53 0.30 30.49
CA LEU A 218 9.91 0.62 29.21
C LEU A 218 8.41 0.40 29.29
N LYS A 219 7.65 1.23 28.58
CA LYS A 219 6.19 1.19 28.51
C LYS A 219 5.75 0.71 27.14
N GLN A 220 4.76 -0.18 27.11
CA GLN A 220 4.20 -0.70 25.87
C GLN A 220 3.50 0.43 25.09
N ILE A 221 3.77 0.57 23.79
CA ILE A 221 3.22 1.70 23.00
C ILE A 221 1.71 1.58 22.73
N ALA A 222 1.20 0.34 22.72
CA ALA A 222 -0.22 0.03 22.54
C ALA A 222 -0.52 -1.37 23.09
N LEU A 223 -1.80 -1.68 23.32
CA LEU A 223 -2.21 -2.99 23.81
C LEU A 223 -1.70 -4.12 22.90
N ASP A 224 -1.12 -5.16 23.49
CA ASP A 224 -0.53 -6.32 22.81
C ASP A 224 0.53 -5.93 21.76
N SER A 225 1.25 -4.83 21.99
CA SER A 225 2.38 -4.39 21.17
C SER A 225 3.66 -5.08 21.57
N ARG A 226 4.49 -5.42 20.58
CA ARG A 226 5.88 -5.83 20.77
C ARG A 226 6.83 -4.65 20.90
N TYR A 227 6.34 -3.44 20.62
CA TYR A 227 7.11 -2.22 20.76
C TYR A 227 6.89 -1.57 22.11
N TYR A 228 7.99 -1.08 22.66
CA TYR A 228 8.05 -0.42 23.94
C TYR A 228 8.82 0.89 23.79
N ALA A 229 8.43 1.91 24.54
CA ALA A 229 9.04 3.23 24.53
C ALA A 229 9.53 3.61 25.92
N THR A 230 10.54 4.47 25.96
CA THR A 230 11.04 5.06 27.21
C THR A 230 10.02 5.97 27.86
N ASP A 231 10.06 6.03 29.19
CA ASP A 231 9.24 6.94 29.98
C ASP A 231 10.04 8.13 30.56
N ASP A 232 9.35 8.98 31.32
CA ASP A 232 9.88 10.19 31.94
C ASP A 232 10.94 9.94 33.04
N THR A 233 11.32 8.69 33.29
CA THR A 233 12.38 8.34 34.23
C THR A 233 13.67 7.90 33.53
N SER A 234 13.66 7.87 32.20
CA SER A 234 14.71 7.30 31.35
C SER A 234 15.80 8.29 30.91
N TYR A 235 15.84 9.50 31.45
CA TYR A 235 16.77 10.58 31.03
C TYR A 235 18.27 10.33 31.27
N PHE A 236 18.63 9.20 31.88
CA PHE A 236 20.03 8.86 32.12
C PHE A 236 20.72 8.28 30.88
N PHE A 237 19.96 7.86 29.87
CA PHE A 237 20.49 7.28 28.62
C PHE A 237 19.74 7.72 27.36
N VAL A 238 18.77 8.62 27.51
CA VAL A 238 17.99 9.24 26.43
C VAL A 238 17.91 10.74 26.69
N ASP A 239 18.21 11.55 25.68
CA ASP A 239 18.17 13.00 25.78
C ASP A 239 16.74 13.54 26.02
N GLN A 240 16.65 14.74 26.57
CA GLN A 240 15.36 15.41 26.73
C GLN A 240 14.71 15.68 25.36
N GLY A 241 13.39 15.48 25.27
CA GLY A 241 12.66 15.64 24.01
C GLY A 241 12.76 14.42 23.08
N VAL A 242 13.34 13.31 23.55
CA VAL A 242 13.51 12.07 22.78
C VAL A 242 12.71 10.93 23.43
N ILE A 243 12.03 10.16 22.58
CA ILE A 243 11.40 8.90 22.96
C ILE A 243 12.14 7.78 22.22
N ALA A 244 12.89 6.95 22.94
CA ALA A 244 13.55 5.80 22.36
C ALA A 244 12.57 4.62 22.28
N VAL A 245 12.46 4.02 21.10
CA VAL A 245 11.58 2.88 20.82
C VAL A 245 12.39 1.60 20.71
N PHE A 246 11.90 0.54 21.34
CA PHE A 246 12.47 -0.79 21.40
C PHE A 246 11.47 -1.81 20.85
N VAL A 247 11.96 -2.84 20.17
CA VAL A 247 11.19 -4.06 19.90
C VAL A 247 11.64 -5.14 20.87
N CYS A 248 10.69 -5.80 21.53
CA CYS A 248 10.98 -6.85 22.50
C CYS A 248 10.37 -8.18 22.09
N GLU A 249 11.24 -9.14 21.86
CA GLU A 249 10.96 -10.47 21.34
C GLU A 249 10.51 -11.44 22.43
N SER A 250 9.95 -12.58 22.03
CA SER A 250 9.45 -13.60 22.96
C SER A 250 10.55 -14.32 23.76
N ASP A 251 11.80 -14.20 23.33
CA ASP A 251 12.98 -14.76 23.99
C ASP A 251 13.60 -13.79 25.02
N ASN A 252 12.87 -12.73 25.39
CA ASN A 252 13.28 -11.67 26.31
C ASN A 252 14.41 -10.78 25.80
N ASN A 253 14.73 -10.81 24.50
CA ASN A 253 15.63 -9.85 23.87
C ASN A 253 14.87 -8.58 23.49
N CYS A 254 15.35 -7.42 23.93
CA CYS A 254 14.89 -6.11 23.48
C CYS A 254 15.97 -5.43 22.65
N ARG A 255 15.60 -4.99 21.46
CA ARG A 255 16.48 -4.28 20.53
C ARG A 255 15.98 -2.86 20.35
N TYR A 256 16.89 -1.90 20.47
CA TYR A 256 16.62 -0.51 20.10
C TYR A 256 16.32 -0.38 18.60
N ILE A 257 15.27 0.37 18.27
CA ILE A 257 14.77 0.55 16.91
C ILE A 257 15.10 1.96 16.43
N GLN A 258 14.44 2.97 16.98
CA GLN A 258 14.53 4.34 16.49
C GLN A 258 14.14 5.35 17.59
N ASN A 259 14.49 6.61 17.39
CA ASN A 259 14.09 7.72 18.25
C ASN A 259 12.91 8.46 17.64
N HIS A 260 11.95 8.85 18.48
CA HIS A 260 10.79 9.67 18.14
C HIS A 260 10.84 11.02 18.85
N PHE A 261 10.47 12.09 18.16
CA PHE A 261 10.62 13.48 18.59
C PHE A 261 9.33 14.28 18.64
N GLY A 262 8.27 13.80 17.99
CA GLY A 262 6.95 14.43 17.99
C GLY A 262 6.09 14.02 19.18
N GLY A 263 6.66 13.30 20.14
CA GLY A 263 6.02 13.09 21.44
C GLY A 263 5.03 11.95 21.52
N VAL A 264 4.81 11.17 20.46
CA VAL A 264 3.96 9.97 20.54
C VAL A 264 4.45 8.88 19.58
N PRO A 265 4.72 7.66 20.07
CA PRO A 265 4.88 6.49 19.22
C PRO A 265 3.51 5.94 18.82
N LEU A 266 3.33 5.71 17.53
CA LEU A 266 2.13 5.16 16.92
C LEU A 266 2.46 3.83 16.23
N ARG A 267 1.43 3.03 15.92
CA ARG A 267 1.64 1.73 15.29
C ARG A 267 0.64 1.40 14.20
N ALA A 268 1.00 0.49 13.32
CA ALA A 268 0.08 -0.19 12.43
C ALA A 268 0.27 -1.70 12.56
N LYS A 269 -0.83 -2.40 12.86
CA LYS A 269 -0.82 -3.85 13.12
C LYS A 269 -1.80 -4.58 12.21
N GLY A 270 -1.39 -5.75 11.73
CA GLY A 270 -2.24 -6.61 10.92
C GLY A 270 -1.65 -8.01 10.75
N LYS A 271 -2.26 -8.75 9.84
CA LYS A 271 -1.82 -10.08 9.40
C LYS A 271 -1.49 -10.07 7.93
N VAL A 272 -0.45 -10.81 7.54
CA VAL A 272 -0.18 -11.19 6.15
C VAL A 272 -0.70 -12.60 5.95
N TYR A 273 -1.64 -12.77 5.03
CA TYR A 273 -2.22 -14.03 4.63
C TYR A 273 -1.62 -14.49 3.29
N SER A 274 -1.35 -15.78 3.14
CA SER A 274 -0.94 -16.38 1.86
C SER A 274 -1.67 -17.69 1.61
N ASN A 275 -2.32 -17.81 0.45
CA ASN A 275 -2.92 -19.07 -0.01
C ASN A 275 -1.95 -19.92 -0.85
N THR A 276 -0.82 -19.33 -1.29
CA THR A 276 0.04 -19.88 -2.35
C THR A 276 1.34 -20.51 -1.86
N GLY A 277 1.59 -20.51 -0.55
CA GLY A 277 2.81 -21.08 0.03
C GLY A 277 3.43 -20.23 1.13
N THR A 278 4.66 -20.60 1.51
CA THR A 278 5.28 -20.18 2.76
C THR A 278 5.62 -18.69 2.78
N LEU A 279 5.30 -18.05 3.90
CA LEU A 279 5.65 -16.65 4.18
C LEU A 279 7.12 -16.46 4.59
N GLY A 280 7.98 -17.47 4.44
CA GLY A 280 9.32 -17.51 5.04
C GLY A 280 10.28 -16.41 4.57
N ASN A 281 10.08 -15.90 3.35
CA ASN A 281 10.88 -14.82 2.76
C ASN A 281 10.12 -13.48 2.72
N ILE A 282 8.90 -13.43 3.26
CA ILE A 282 8.09 -12.22 3.23
C ILE A 282 8.49 -11.33 4.40
N GLY A 283 8.94 -10.11 4.08
CA GLY A 283 9.17 -9.06 5.05
C GLY A 283 8.03 -8.03 5.03
N VAL A 284 7.90 -7.26 6.10
CA VAL A 284 7.03 -6.07 6.15
C VAL A 284 7.88 -4.88 6.56
N ALA A 285 7.72 -3.76 5.87
CA ALA A 285 8.50 -2.55 6.13
C ALA A 285 7.65 -1.29 6.06
N TRP A 286 8.03 -0.27 6.83
CA TRP A 286 7.49 1.08 6.78
C TRP A 286 8.48 1.99 6.05
N THR A 287 8.04 2.68 5.00
CA THR A 287 8.95 3.40 4.09
C THR A 287 9.63 4.62 4.70
N SER A 288 9.14 5.16 5.82
CA SER A 288 9.79 6.29 6.49
C SER A 288 10.91 5.86 7.44
N SER A 289 11.02 4.55 7.76
CA SER A 289 12.10 4.02 8.60
C SER A 289 13.20 3.42 7.73
N ASP A 290 14.34 4.10 7.60
CA ASP A 290 15.48 3.61 6.82
C ASP A 290 16.27 2.47 7.51
N VAL A 291 15.88 2.10 8.74
CA VAL A 291 16.70 1.25 9.63
C VAL A 291 16.05 -0.08 9.95
N ASN A 292 14.73 -0.17 10.01
CA ASN A 292 14.08 -1.30 10.64
C ASN A 292 12.86 -1.81 9.88
N ALA A 293 12.91 -3.09 9.53
CA ALA A 293 11.72 -3.85 9.18
C ALA A 293 10.73 -3.86 10.36
N CYS A 294 9.44 -3.91 10.03
CA CYS A 294 8.40 -4.12 11.02
C CYS A 294 8.62 -5.45 11.75
N TYR A 295 8.19 -5.53 13.00
CA TYR A 295 8.14 -6.80 13.71
C TYR A 295 7.24 -7.76 12.95
N VAL A 296 7.69 -9.00 12.78
CA VAL A 296 6.91 -10.09 12.20
C VAL A 296 6.94 -11.29 13.14
N SER A 297 5.80 -11.94 13.35
CA SER A 297 5.76 -13.17 14.15
C SER A 297 6.29 -14.37 13.37
N GLY A 298 6.53 -15.48 14.08
CA GLY A 298 6.61 -16.78 13.43
C GLY A 298 5.35 -17.07 12.58
N ILE A 299 5.53 -17.88 11.53
CA ILE A 299 4.47 -18.27 10.60
C ILE A 299 3.60 -19.34 11.26
N THR A 300 2.30 -19.12 11.22
CA THR A 300 1.28 -20.08 11.66
C THR A 300 0.33 -20.40 10.52
N THR A 301 -0.43 -21.47 10.63
CA THR A 301 -1.44 -21.83 9.63
C THR A 301 -2.82 -21.68 10.27
N GLU A 302 -3.69 -20.89 9.67
CA GLU A 302 -5.10 -20.72 10.07
C GLU A 302 -6.03 -21.40 9.06
N THR A 303 -7.24 -21.76 9.47
CA THR A 303 -8.28 -22.30 8.57
C THR A 303 -9.34 -21.23 8.34
N ILE A 304 -9.39 -20.70 7.12
CA ILE A 304 -10.27 -19.61 6.71
C ILE A 304 -11.20 -20.16 5.63
N ASN A 305 -12.51 -20.10 5.86
CA ASN A 305 -13.53 -20.69 4.96
C ASN A 305 -13.25 -22.15 4.54
N GLY A 306 -12.60 -22.94 5.40
CA GLY A 306 -12.23 -24.33 5.13
C GLY A 306 -10.96 -24.52 4.30
N ALA A 307 -10.30 -23.44 3.89
CA ALA A 307 -8.98 -23.45 3.27
C ALA A 307 -7.88 -23.20 4.31
N SER A 308 -6.74 -23.88 4.14
CA SER A 308 -5.54 -23.68 4.94
C SER A 308 -4.78 -22.48 4.41
N VAL A 309 -4.53 -21.47 5.25
CA VAL A 309 -3.88 -20.21 4.88
C VAL A 309 -2.70 -19.98 5.82
N ASP A 310 -1.54 -19.66 5.26
CA ASP A 310 -0.38 -19.25 6.07
C ASP A 310 -0.57 -17.82 6.54
N VAL A 311 -0.26 -17.58 7.82
CA VAL A 311 -0.49 -16.33 8.52
C VAL A 311 0.77 -15.91 9.25
N MET A 312 1.15 -14.65 9.04
CA MET A 312 2.22 -13.97 9.75
C MET A 312 1.67 -12.66 10.32
N ASN A 313 1.72 -12.47 11.63
CA ASN A 313 1.35 -11.19 12.23
C ASN A 313 2.48 -10.19 11.98
N TYR A 314 2.13 -8.93 11.74
CA TYR A 314 3.10 -7.86 11.64
C TYR A 314 2.68 -6.67 12.50
N GLU A 315 3.67 -5.91 12.96
CA GLU A 315 3.49 -4.65 13.64
C GLU A 315 4.58 -3.69 13.20
N CYS A 316 4.19 -2.53 12.66
CA CYS A 316 5.08 -1.43 12.30
C CYS A 316 4.90 -0.30 13.31
N VAL A 317 5.98 0.43 13.61
CA VAL A 317 5.98 1.60 14.49
C VAL A 317 6.41 2.83 13.69
N TYR A 318 5.77 3.96 13.96
CA TYR A 318 6.05 5.26 13.33
C TYR A 318 5.72 6.36 14.33
N ALA A 319 6.27 7.55 14.13
CA ALA A 319 6.14 8.63 15.09
C ALA A 319 5.01 9.61 14.73
N GLY A 320 4.19 9.99 15.71
CA GLY A 320 3.17 11.03 15.59
C GLY A 320 3.67 12.39 16.09
N ASN A 321 2.78 13.39 16.12
CA ASN A 321 3.09 14.76 16.59
C ASN A 321 2.07 15.27 17.63
N CYS A 322 2.58 15.73 18.77
CA CYS A 322 1.86 16.24 19.92
C CYS A 322 1.71 17.75 20.01
N GLU A 323 2.19 18.52 19.04
CA GLU A 323 2.12 19.99 19.01
C GLU A 323 0.68 20.52 19.00
N ALA A 324 -0.24 19.79 18.37
CA ALA A 324 -1.65 20.16 18.27
C ALA A 324 -2.47 19.63 19.47
N VAL A 325 -2.05 19.93 20.71
CA VAL A 325 -2.80 19.51 21.92
C VAL A 325 -4.14 20.24 21.98
N PRO A 326 -5.25 19.59 22.38
CA PRO A 326 -6.46 20.30 22.79
C PRO A 326 -6.14 21.36 23.85
N THR A 327 -6.81 22.52 23.79
CA THR A 327 -6.62 23.66 24.72
C THR A 327 -6.99 23.35 26.18
N THR A 328 -7.23 22.09 26.54
CA THR A 328 -7.64 21.60 27.86
C THR A 328 -6.53 20.73 28.48
N PRO A 329 -5.92 21.14 29.61
CA PRO A 329 -4.79 20.45 30.26
C PRO A 329 -5.06 19.03 30.81
N THR A 330 -6.27 18.49 30.67
CA THR A 330 -6.71 17.25 31.33
C THR A 330 -6.68 16.01 30.44
N ASP A 331 -6.48 16.16 29.13
CA ASP A 331 -6.41 15.02 28.20
C ASP A 331 -4.95 14.60 28.01
N LEU A 332 -4.49 13.81 28.99
CA LEU A 332 -3.50 12.72 28.90
C LEU A 332 -2.19 13.01 28.15
N ARG A 333 -1.29 13.65 28.90
CA ARG A 333 0.11 13.92 28.54
C ARG A 333 1.09 12.78 28.88
N ASP A 334 0.72 11.49 28.87
CA ASP A 334 1.75 10.42 28.93
C ASP A 334 1.84 9.50 27.72
N GLY A 335 0.94 9.58 26.74
CA GLY A 335 1.03 8.89 25.46
C GLY A 335 1.19 7.38 25.43
N LEU A 336 1.10 6.80 26.61
CA LEU A 336 1.32 5.43 26.98
C LEU A 336 0.30 5.23 28.09
N GLY A 337 -0.99 5.42 27.74
CA GLY A 337 -2.02 5.92 28.65
C GLY A 337 -1.96 5.38 30.08
N ASN A 338 -2.25 6.23 31.07
CA ASN A 338 -2.46 5.74 32.44
C ASN A 338 -3.54 4.63 32.44
N PHE A 339 -3.14 3.44 32.89
CA PHE A 339 -4.04 2.28 33.00
C PHE A 339 -5.22 2.60 33.91
N ASP A 340 -6.44 2.51 33.38
CA ASP A 340 -7.65 2.58 34.19
C ASP A 340 -7.96 1.18 34.74
N ALA A 341 -7.56 0.96 35.99
CA ALA A 341 -7.79 -0.29 36.71
C ALA A 341 -9.28 -0.63 36.89
N SER A 342 -10.19 0.33 36.73
CA SER A 342 -11.64 0.10 36.88
C SER A 342 -12.30 -0.44 35.61
N THR A 343 -11.73 -0.14 34.44
CA THR A 343 -12.24 -0.58 33.13
C THR A 343 -11.39 -1.70 32.51
N GLY A 344 -10.22 -2.00 33.08
CA GLY A 344 -9.32 -3.02 32.55
C GLY A 344 -8.72 -2.66 31.19
N ALA A 345 -8.84 -1.39 30.78
CA ALA A 345 -8.46 -0.88 29.47
C ALA A 345 -7.55 0.34 29.61
N PHE A 346 -6.94 0.72 28.49
CA PHE A 346 -6.46 2.08 28.29
C PHE A 346 -7.61 2.81 27.61
N PRO A 347 -8.47 3.56 28.33
CA PRO A 347 -9.61 4.21 27.69
C PRO A 347 -9.23 5.15 26.54
N ASN A 348 -7.94 5.55 26.42
CA ASN A 348 -7.48 6.57 25.48
C ASN A 348 -6.23 6.25 24.62
N GLY A 349 -5.65 5.04 24.65
CA GLY A 349 -4.55 4.67 23.72
C GLY A 349 -3.36 5.65 23.67
N ASN A 350 -2.61 5.66 22.56
CA ASN A 350 -1.38 6.47 22.36
C ASN A 350 -1.65 7.98 22.32
N GLY A 351 -1.78 8.60 23.50
CA GLY A 351 -1.77 10.06 23.69
C GLY A 351 -0.38 10.69 23.52
N CYS A 352 -0.13 11.84 24.15
CA CYS A 352 1.14 12.54 24.04
C CYS A 352 2.05 12.31 25.22
N SER A 353 3.35 12.11 25.03
CA SER A 353 4.34 12.05 26.11
C SER A 353 4.55 13.43 26.76
N THR A 354 4.80 13.45 28.07
CA THR A 354 5.21 14.63 28.81
C THR A 354 6.68 14.97 28.61
N ASN A 355 7.49 14.04 28.08
CA ASN A 355 8.93 14.21 27.85
C ASN A 355 9.25 15.16 26.72
N VAL A 356 8.32 15.30 25.77
CA VAL A 356 8.48 16.08 24.58
C VAL A 356 7.64 17.33 24.72
N SER A 357 8.30 18.48 24.90
CA SER A 357 7.64 19.78 24.92
C SER A 357 7.39 20.29 23.51
N VAL A 358 6.46 21.24 23.35
CA VAL A 358 6.23 21.91 22.06
C VAL A 358 7.51 22.54 21.52
N ALA A 359 8.37 23.10 22.39
CA ALA A 359 9.65 23.66 21.98
C ALA A 359 10.61 22.59 21.42
N ASP A 360 10.58 21.36 21.95
CA ASP A 360 11.39 20.25 21.45
C ASP A 360 10.94 19.85 20.04
N ILE A 361 9.63 19.80 19.81
CA ILE A 361 9.01 19.49 18.51
C ILE A 361 9.36 20.57 17.49
N GLU A 362 9.16 21.84 17.85
CA GLU A 362 9.48 23.00 17.01
C GLU A 362 10.97 23.04 16.66
N SER A 363 11.86 22.75 17.62
CA SER A 363 13.31 22.75 17.41
C SER A 363 13.77 21.69 16.39
N ARG A 364 13.02 20.60 16.26
CA ARG A 364 13.27 19.48 15.34
C ARG A 364 12.44 19.56 14.06
N ASN A 365 11.69 20.66 13.88
CA ASN A 365 10.83 20.92 12.74
C ASN A 365 9.87 19.76 12.44
N VAL A 366 9.34 19.07 13.45
CA VAL A 366 8.42 17.94 13.21
C VAL A 366 7.11 18.45 12.62
N GLY A 367 6.68 17.85 11.51
CA GLY A 367 5.51 18.27 10.76
C GLY A 367 4.20 17.89 11.46
N PRO A 368 3.09 18.58 11.16
CA PRO A 368 1.77 18.25 11.70
C PRO A 368 1.42 16.79 11.44
N GLY A 369 0.87 16.15 12.47
CA GLY A 369 0.46 14.75 12.42
C GLY A 369 1.56 13.70 12.50
N GLY A 370 2.83 14.09 12.45
CA GLY A 370 3.97 13.18 12.49
C GLY A 370 4.31 12.62 11.11
N GLU A 371 4.53 11.31 11.00
CA GLU A 371 4.94 10.64 9.78
C GLU A 371 3.77 10.24 8.88
N PHE A 372 3.93 10.38 7.57
CA PHE A 372 3.11 9.69 6.58
C PHE A 372 4.05 8.82 5.73
N GLY A 373 3.54 7.75 5.15
CA GLY A 373 4.36 6.77 4.47
C GLY A 373 3.59 5.53 4.07
N ASP A 374 4.31 4.53 3.60
CA ASP A 374 3.72 3.27 3.14
C ASP A 374 4.14 2.10 4.02
N ILE A 375 3.21 1.17 4.26
CA ILE A 375 3.55 -0.18 4.72
C ILE A 375 3.59 -1.10 3.50
N GLY A 376 4.74 -1.69 3.24
CA GLY A 376 4.97 -2.57 2.10
C GLY A 376 5.36 -3.99 2.48
N LEU A 377 5.05 -4.92 1.59
CA LEU A 377 5.58 -6.28 1.63
C LEU A 377 6.87 -6.36 0.81
N LEU A 378 7.88 -7.01 1.37
CA LEU A 378 9.17 -7.32 0.75
C LEU A 378 9.25 -8.81 0.44
N GLY A 379 10.05 -9.19 -0.56
CA GLY A 379 10.32 -10.61 -0.86
C GLY A 379 9.22 -11.35 -1.62
N LEU A 380 8.37 -10.64 -2.37
CA LEU A 380 7.30 -11.19 -3.22
C LEU A 380 7.83 -11.88 -4.50
N ASP A 381 8.69 -12.88 -4.34
CA ASP A 381 9.15 -13.79 -5.41
C ASP A 381 9.43 -15.19 -4.84
N SER A 382 8.72 -15.58 -3.76
CA SER A 382 9.07 -16.79 -3.00
C SER A 382 8.87 -18.09 -3.80
N GLN A 383 8.01 -18.07 -4.83
CA GLN A 383 7.75 -19.22 -5.70
C GLN A 383 8.45 -19.15 -7.07
N GLY A 384 9.16 -18.06 -7.36
CA GLY A 384 9.80 -17.81 -8.65
C GLY A 384 8.81 -17.45 -9.77
N GLY A 385 9.23 -16.53 -10.64
CA GLY A 385 8.49 -16.17 -11.85
C GLY A 385 7.48 -15.04 -11.67
N GLY A 386 7.55 -14.26 -10.58
CA GLY A 386 6.73 -13.06 -10.36
C GLY A 386 5.22 -13.32 -10.37
N ARG A 387 4.81 -14.44 -9.76
CA ARG A 387 3.43 -14.97 -9.84
C ARG A 387 2.60 -14.59 -8.63
N GLU A 388 3.09 -13.74 -7.74
CA GLU A 388 2.40 -13.27 -6.54
C GLU A 388 1.72 -11.92 -6.78
N LYS A 389 0.49 -11.76 -6.28
CA LYS A 389 -0.25 -10.49 -6.23
C LYS A 389 -0.65 -10.21 -4.79
N VAL A 390 -0.49 -8.98 -4.35
CA VAL A 390 -1.07 -8.48 -3.10
C VAL A 390 -2.46 -7.93 -3.39
N CYS A 391 -3.44 -8.33 -2.58
CA CYS A 391 -4.82 -7.89 -2.68
C CYS A 391 -5.12 -6.81 -1.62
N PHE A 392 -5.79 -5.75 -2.06
CA PHE A 392 -6.40 -4.72 -1.22
C PHE A 392 -7.94 -4.77 -1.31
N LEU A 393 -8.63 -3.93 -0.54
CA LEU A 393 -10.10 -3.85 -0.56
C LEU A 393 -10.66 -3.77 -1.99
N GLU A 394 -10.05 -2.95 -2.82
CA GLU A 394 -10.42 -2.65 -4.21
C GLU A 394 -10.26 -3.86 -5.12
N ASP A 395 -9.37 -4.79 -4.79
CA ASP A 395 -9.14 -6.03 -5.53
C ASP A 395 -10.18 -7.11 -5.21
N THR A 396 -11.02 -6.88 -4.21
CA THR A 396 -11.94 -7.89 -3.68
C THR A 396 -13.34 -7.77 -4.19
N SER A 397 -13.67 -6.78 -5.02
CA SER A 397 -15.01 -6.62 -5.58
C SER A 397 -15.40 -7.80 -6.46
N ASP A 398 -16.71 -8.09 -6.55
CA ASP A 398 -17.23 -9.17 -7.38
C ASP A 398 -16.88 -8.95 -8.84
N TYR A 399 -15.96 -9.77 -9.37
CA TYR A 399 -15.44 -9.68 -10.73
C TYR A 399 -16.52 -9.90 -11.81
N SER A 400 -17.66 -10.49 -11.45
CA SER A 400 -18.79 -10.69 -12.35
C SER A 400 -19.73 -9.48 -12.41
N ASN A 401 -19.60 -8.54 -11.48
CA ASN A 401 -20.40 -7.32 -11.46
C ASN A 401 -19.89 -6.33 -12.51
N PRO A 402 -20.70 -5.93 -13.51
CA PRO A 402 -20.30 -4.97 -14.55
C PRO A 402 -19.99 -3.56 -14.03
N LEU A 403 -20.36 -3.26 -12.78
CA LEU A 403 -20.02 -2.01 -12.10
C LEU A 403 -18.69 -2.10 -11.33
N ASN A 404 -18.02 -3.25 -11.32
CA ASN A 404 -16.79 -3.44 -10.58
C ASN A 404 -15.66 -2.59 -11.18
N VAL A 405 -14.96 -1.84 -10.32
CA VAL A 405 -13.73 -1.10 -10.62
C VAL A 405 -12.75 -1.95 -11.45
N LEU A 406 -12.58 -3.22 -11.09
CA LEU A 406 -11.67 -4.20 -11.70
C LEU A 406 -12.19 -4.88 -12.97
N THR A 407 -13.45 -4.66 -13.40
CA THR A 407 -13.91 -5.34 -14.61
C THR A 407 -13.04 -4.93 -15.79
N ASN A 408 -12.23 -5.88 -16.26
CA ASN A 408 -11.75 -5.88 -17.63
C ASN A 408 -12.98 -5.70 -18.50
N ASP A 409 -12.99 -4.71 -19.39
CA ASP A 409 -13.88 -4.78 -20.54
C ASP A 409 -13.67 -6.18 -21.16
N PRO A 410 -14.71 -7.03 -21.26
CA PRO A 410 -14.59 -8.36 -21.84
C PRO A 410 -14.10 -8.31 -23.31
N ASN A 411 -14.02 -7.12 -23.92
CA ASN A 411 -13.45 -6.88 -25.25
C ASN A 411 -12.02 -6.31 -25.23
N GLY A 412 -11.35 -6.21 -24.08
CA GLY A 412 -9.93 -5.85 -23.99
C GLY A 412 -9.61 -4.36 -24.19
N SER A 413 -10.60 -3.47 -24.10
CA SER A 413 -10.44 -2.03 -24.35
C SER A 413 -10.42 -1.16 -23.08
N ALA A 414 -10.23 -1.74 -21.90
CA ALA A 414 -10.07 -0.94 -20.69
C ALA A 414 -8.73 -0.18 -20.76
N SER A 415 -8.81 1.15 -20.86
CA SER A 415 -7.64 2.02 -20.65
C SER A 415 -7.03 1.68 -19.29
N PRO A 416 -5.70 1.48 -19.19
CA PRO A 416 -5.04 1.17 -17.93
C PRO A 416 -5.09 2.39 -17.01
N GLU A 417 -6.14 2.48 -16.21
CA GLU A 417 -6.23 3.42 -15.10
C GLU A 417 -5.33 2.95 -13.93
N ASP A 418 -4.78 3.88 -13.14
CA ASP A 418 -3.76 3.62 -12.09
C ASP A 418 -4.18 2.60 -11.01
N TYR A 419 -5.47 2.26 -10.93
CA TYR A 419 -5.98 1.26 -10.00
C TYR A 419 -5.77 -0.20 -10.42
N TYR A 420 -5.43 -0.46 -11.69
CA TYR A 420 -5.14 -1.81 -12.19
C TYR A 420 -3.70 -2.27 -11.94
N LEU A 421 -2.80 -1.36 -11.57
CA LEU A 421 -1.40 -1.68 -11.38
C LEU A 421 -1.21 -2.47 -10.09
N PRO A 422 -0.51 -3.62 -10.13
CA PRO A 422 -0.21 -4.38 -8.93
C PRO A 422 0.69 -3.54 -8.04
N VAL A 423 0.22 -3.25 -6.84
CA VAL A 423 0.99 -2.58 -5.79
C VAL A 423 1.23 -3.56 -4.66
N THR A 424 2.33 -3.37 -3.95
CA THR A 424 2.77 -4.26 -2.85
C THR A 424 2.78 -3.55 -1.51
N LYS A 425 2.21 -2.34 -1.48
CA LYS A 425 2.25 -1.43 -0.35
C LYS A 425 0.94 -0.66 -0.18
N ARG A 426 0.70 -0.23 1.05
CA ARG A 426 -0.43 0.59 1.45
C ARG A 426 0.07 1.96 1.90
N LEU A 427 -0.41 3.03 1.27
CA LEU A 427 -0.12 4.40 1.64
C LEU A 427 -1.00 4.85 2.81
N TYR A 428 -0.41 5.62 3.72
CA TYR A 428 -1.09 6.27 4.84
C TYR A 428 -0.80 7.76 4.80
N VAL A 429 -1.83 8.59 4.75
CA VAL A 429 -1.69 10.05 4.67
C VAL A 429 -2.90 10.76 5.28
N THR A 430 -2.65 11.91 5.91
CA THR A 430 -3.73 12.83 6.27
C THR A 430 -3.82 13.95 5.24
N ARG A 431 -5.04 14.22 4.76
CA ARG A 431 -5.36 15.38 3.92
C ARG A 431 -6.12 16.38 4.77
N ARG A 432 -5.53 17.55 4.97
CA ARG A 432 -6.11 18.62 5.80
C ARG A 432 -6.41 19.86 4.96
N MET A 433 -7.61 20.42 5.14
CA MET A 433 -7.89 21.80 4.70
C MET A 433 -7.16 22.78 5.62
N ASN A 434 -6.37 23.68 5.03
CA ASN A 434 -5.68 24.72 5.76
C ASN A 434 -6.65 25.80 6.27
N ASP A 435 -6.22 26.57 7.27
CA ASP A 435 -7.03 27.61 7.92
C ASP A 435 -7.41 28.76 6.97
N ASP A 436 -6.72 28.86 5.83
CA ASP A 436 -7.08 29.79 4.75
C ASP A 436 -8.40 29.39 4.06
N GLY A 437 -8.87 28.16 4.28
CA GLY A 437 -10.06 27.59 3.66
C GLY A 437 -9.95 27.50 2.15
N ILE A 438 -8.71 27.41 1.63
CA ILE A 438 -8.38 27.58 0.22
C ILE A 438 -7.30 26.59 -0.22
N THR A 439 -6.46 26.09 0.69
CA THR A 439 -5.40 25.15 0.30
C THR A 439 -5.50 23.85 1.09
N GLN A 440 -5.02 22.78 0.47
CA GLN A 440 -4.92 21.47 1.09
C GLN A 440 -3.46 21.13 1.38
N SER A 441 -3.19 20.62 2.58
CA SER A 441 -1.89 20.04 2.94
C SER A 441 -1.98 18.53 3.03
N SER A 442 -0.90 17.86 2.62
CA SER A 442 -0.61 16.50 3.05
C SER A 442 0.13 16.56 4.38
N GLU A 443 -0.30 15.73 5.33
CA GLU A 443 0.25 15.66 6.68
C GLU A 443 0.44 14.21 7.11
N GLY A 444 1.21 14.04 8.19
CA GLY A 444 1.43 12.77 8.86
C GLY A 444 0.14 12.09 9.31
N ILE A 445 0.18 10.77 9.49
CA ILE A 445 -0.87 10.05 10.20
C ILE A 445 -0.66 10.14 11.71
N ASN A 446 -1.58 10.84 12.40
CA ASN A 446 -1.49 11.04 13.85
C ASN A 446 -2.38 10.08 14.64
N ARG A 447 -2.38 8.80 14.25
CA ARG A 447 -3.28 7.78 14.78
C ARG A 447 -2.71 6.39 14.51
N SER A 448 -2.90 5.47 15.46
CA SER A 448 -2.57 4.05 15.28
C SER A 448 -3.64 3.31 14.48
N TYR A 449 -3.24 2.24 13.80
CA TYR A 449 -4.09 1.39 12.98
C TYR A 449 -4.01 -0.07 13.40
N SER A 450 -5.15 -0.76 13.45
CA SER A 450 -5.18 -2.21 13.64
C SER A 450 -6.12 -2.88 12.65
N ASN A 451 -5.91 -4.18 12.42
CA ASN A 451 -6.63 -4.98 11.43
C ASN A 451 -6.38 -4.54 9.97
N HIS A 452 -5.20 -4.00 9.68
CA HIS A 452 -4.79 -3.61 8.31
C HIS A 452 -4.10 -4.78 7.62
N ASN A 453 -4.87 -5.79 7.22
CA ASN A 453 -4.28 -7.05 6.72
C ASN A 453 -3.80 -6.94 5.26
N PHE A 454 -2.88 -7.82 4.88
CA PHE A 454 -2.48 -8.07 3.50
C PHE A 454 -2.88 -9.50 3.12
N LEU A 455 -3.25 -9.71 1.86
CA LEU A 455 -3.49 -11.03 1.31
C LEU A 455 -2.63 -11.22 0.05
N ILE A 456 -1.83 -12.27 0.04
CA ILE A 456 -1.04 -12.71 -1.11
C ILE A 456 -1.78 -13.85 -1.79
N VAL A 457 -2.02 -13.69 -3.09
CA VAL A 457 -2.62 -14.71 -3.96
C VAL A 457 -1.73 -14.96 -5.17
N GLU A 458 -2.03 -16.04 -5.89
CA GLU A 458 -1.38 -16.31 -7.17
C GLU A 458 -1.91 -15.33 -8.21
N ARG A 459 -1.05 -14.46 -8.74
CA ARG A 459 -1.32 -13.65 -9.92
C ARG A 459 -1.53 -14.51 -11.16
N GLY A 460 -0.80 -15.62 -11.31
CA GLY A 460 -0.84 -16.49 -12.49
C GLY A 460 -0.52 -15.76 -13.83
N ASN A 461 -0.36 -16.52 -14.92
CA ASN A 461 -0.33 -15.99 -16.30
C ASN A 461 -1.51 -16.54 -17.12
N ILE A 462 -2.59 -16.91 -16.43
CA ILE A 462 -3.76 -17.60 -16.99
C ILE A 462 -4.97 -16.65 -16.93
N ALA A 463 -5.84 -16.74 -17.93
CA ALA A 463 -7.09 -15.99 -17.95
C ALA A 463 -7.91 -16.26 -16.65
N GLY A 464 -8.46 -15.21 -16.05
CA GLY A 464 -9.27 -15.29 -14.82
C GLY A 464 -8.50 -15.19 -13.51
N SER A 465 -7.18 -14.99 -13.53
CA SER A 465 -6.38 -14.88 -12.31
C SER A 465 -6.56 -13.56 -11.53
N TYR A 466 -7.09 -12.52 -12.17
CA TYR A 466 -7.53 -11.28 -11.51
C TYR A 466 -8.65 -11.53 -10.48
N GLU A 467 -9.38 -12.65 -10.60
CA GLU A 467 -10.48 -13.05 -9.73
C GLU A 467 -10.01 -13.67 -8.40
N ASN A 468 -8.71 -13.96 -8.27
CA ASN A 468 -8.18 -14.73 -7.14
C ASN A 468 -8.30 -13.99 -5.79
N CYS A 469 -8.24 -12.66 -5.80
CA CYS A 469 -8.49 -11.85 -4.60
C CYS A 469 -9.92 -12.04 -4.10
N TYR A 470 -10.92 -11.89 -4.98
CA TYR A 470 -12.33 -12.17 -4.69
C TYR A 470 -12.56 -13.63 -4.25
N LYS A 471 -12.07 -14.60 -5.04
CA LYS A 471 -12.28 -16.03 -4.77
C LYS A 471 -11.68 -16.48 -3.45
N THR A 472 -10.54 -15.93 -3.04
CA THR A 472 -9.91 -16.31 -1.76
C THR A 472 -10.74 -15.86 -0.56
N LEU A 473 -11.46 -14.73 -0.68
CA LEU A 473 -12.39 -14.29 0.38
C LEU A 473 -13.69 -15.12 0.41
N PHE A 474 -14.12 -15.67 -0.72
CA PHE A 474 -15.46 -16.27 -0.88
C PHE A 474 -15.52 -17.79 -1.02
N THR A 475 -14.42 -18.48 -1.36
CA THR A 475 -14.47 -19.93 -1.63
C THR A 475 -14.57 -20.71 -0.32
N VAL A 476 -15.77 -21.21 -0.03
CA VAL A 476 -15.96 -22.36 0.87
C VAL A 476 -15.46 -23.59 0.13
N ALA A 477 -14.61 -24.41 0.76
CA ALA A 477 -14.07 -25.62 0.14
C ALA A 477 -15.11 -26.40 -0.71
N GLY A 478 -14.99 -26.33 -2.05
CA GLY A 478 -15.80 -27.10 -3.00
C GLY A 478 -17.10 -26.48 -3.53
N GLY A 479 -17.39 -25.19 -3.30
CA GLY A 479 -18.57 -24.49 -3.84
C GLY A 479 -18.29 -23.47 -4.94
N ASN A 480 -19.27 -23.22 -5.82
CA ASN A 480 -19.25 -22.10 -6.77
C ASN A 480 -19.50 -20.79 -5.99
N PRO A 481 -18.73 -19.70 -6.18
CA PRO A 481 -18.96 -18.46 -5.44
C PRO A 481 -20.32 -17.86 -5.82
N SER A 482 -21.26 -17.79 -4.89
CA SER A 482 -22.51 -17.05 -5.07
C SER A 482 -22.76 -16.17 -3.86
N PHE A 483 -22.97 -14.87 -4.11
CA PHE A 483 -23.34 -13.86 -3.10
C PHE A 483 -24.61 -14.26 -2.32
N ASP A 484 -25.55 -14.95 -2.97
CA ASP A 484 -26.85 -15.39 -2.41
C ASP A 484 -26.77 -16.39 -1.23
N GLY A 485 -25.59 -16.91 -0.91
CA GLY A 485 -25.38 -17.85 0.20
C GLY A 485 -24.66 -17.26 1.41
N TYR A 486 -24.29 -15.97 1.38
CA TYR A 486 -23.51 -15.34 2.44
C TYR A 486 -24.41 -14.93 3.61
N ASN A 487 -24.39 -15.74 4.67
CA ASN A 487 -24.98 -15.36 5.95
C ASN A 487 -23.91 -14.59 6.73
N LEU A 488 -24.13 -13.29 6.96
CA LEU A 488 -23.28 -12.43 7.81
C LEU A 488 -23.22 -12.91 9.28
N ASP A 489 -24.08 -13.88 9.63
CA ASP A 489 -24.24 -14.44 10.96
C ASP A 489 -23.37 -15.70 11.15
N GLU A 490 -22.20 -15.55 11.80
CA GLU A 490 -21.94 -16.08 13.16
C GLU A 490 -20.46 -16.25 13.53
N ASP A 491 -19.50 -16.16 12.59
CA ASP A 491 -18.08 -16.36 12.95
C ASP A 491 -17.09 -15.49 12.18
N THR A 492 -16.84 -14.29 12.70
CA THR A 492 -15.85 -13.33 12.19
C THR A 492 -14.41 -13.87 12.18
N SER A 493 -14.13 -14.98 12.86
CA SER A 493 -12.80 -15.62 12.85
C SER A 493 -12.49 -16.38 11.55
N LYS A 494 -13.48 -16.58 10.68
CA LYS A 494 -13.34 -17.34 9.42
C LYS A 494 -13.08 -16.49 8.19
N HIS A 495 -12.87 -15.19 8.34
CA HIS A 495 -12.82 -14.26 7.23
C HIS A 495 -11.60 -13.33 7.28
N ILE A 496 -11.14 -12.91 6.10
CA ILE A 496 -10.08 -11.93 5.94
C ILE A 496 -10.73 -10.60 5.60
N SER A 497 -10.53 -9.59 6.45
CA SER A 497 -10.86 -8.20 6.11
C SER A 497 -9.61 -7.52 5.56
N LEU A 498 -9.75 -6.86 4.40
CA LEU A 498 -8.66 -6.15 3.74
C LEU A 498 -8.96 -4.66 3.73
N ALA A 499 -8.01 -3.87 4.23
CA ALA A 499 -8.06 -2.41 4.12
C ALA A 499 -7.63 -1.97 2.72
N MET A 500 -8.12 -0.79 2.32
CA MET A 500 -7.78 -0.11 1.07
C MET A 500 -6.27 0.09 0.91
N ARG A 501 -5.83 0.25 -0.33
CA ARG A 501 -4.43 0.51 -0.66
C ARG A 501 -3.98 1.92 -0.25
N GLU A 502 -4.92 2.87 -0.20
CA GLU A 502 -4.69 4.26 0.18
C GLU A 502 -5.56 4.59 1.40
N VAL A 503 -4.93 4.66 2.57
CA VAL A 503 -5.56 5.06 3.82
C VAL A 503 -5.45 6.57 3.95
N ILE A 504 -6.51 7.26 3.55
CA ILE A 504 -6.59 8.72 3.61
C ILE A 504 -7.45 9.13 4.80
N ARG A 505 -6.90 9.92 5.71
CA ARG A 505 -7.66 10.61 6.77
C ARG A 505 -7.97 12.02 6.30
N VAL A 506 -9.24 12.44 6.32
CA VAL A 506 -9.65 13.77 5.86
C VAL A 506 -9.96 14.65 7.08
N LEU A 507 -9.36 15.83 7.18
CA LEU A 507 -9.53 16.76 8.30
C LEU A 507 -9.84 18.20 7.84
N ASN A 508 -10.67 18.89 8.63
CA ASN A 508 -10.92 20.34 8.52
C ASN A 508 -10.40 21.10 9.76
N SER A 509 -9.55 20.46 10.57
CA SER A 509 -9.04 20.97 11.84
C SER A 509 -7.60 20.50 12.01
N PRO A 510 -6.81 21.11 12.93
CA PRO A 510 -5.45 20.65 13.23
C PRO A 510 -5.38 19.13 13.44
N ASN A 511 -4.34 18.51 12.92
CA ASN A 511 -4.14 17.07 12.95
C ASN A 511 -3.60 16.63 14.32
N THR A 512 -4.52 16.55 15.28
CA THR A 512 -4.23 16.10 16.65
C THR A 512 -4.13 14.57 16.71
N VAL A 513 -3.43 14.10 17.74
CA VAL A 513 -3.34 12.66 18.04
C VAL A 513 -4.74 12.11 18.30
N ALA A 514 -5.08 10.98 17.68
CA ALA A 514 -6.39 10.35 17.82
C ALA A 514 -6.27 8.88 18.27
N SER A 515 -7.34 8.37 18.88
CA SER A 515 -7.44 6.98 19.34
C SER A 515 -7.16 5.98 18.21
N GLU A 516 -6.60 4.81 18.51
CA GLU A 516 -6.38 3.75 17.51
C GLU A 516 -7.65 3.45 16.70
N ASN A 517 -7.51 3.40 15.37
CA ASN A 517 -8.56 3.02 14.45
C ASN A 517 -8.41 1.54 14.09
N LYS A 518 -9.37 0.72 14.50
CA LYS A 518 -9.46 -0.66 14.08
C LYS A 518 -10.31 -0.72 12.82
N TYR A 519 -9.70 -1.09 11.69
CA TYR A 519 -10.44 -1.28 10.46
C TYR A 519 -11.52 -2.35 10.66
N SER A 520 -12.78 -1.96 10.50
CA SER A 520 -13.95 -2.74 10.90
C SER A 520 -14.81 -3.18 9.71
N ALA A 521 -14.26 -3.20 8.49
CA ALA A 521 -14.98 -3.68 7.32
C ALA A 521 -15.59 -5.06 7.60
N GLU A 522 -16.85 -5.23 7.21
CA GLU A 522 -17.46 -6.55 7.23
C GLU A 522 -16.65 -7.48 6.34
N THR A 523 -16.76 -8.75 6.67
CA THR A 523 -15.93 -9.86 6.20
C THR A 523 -16.12 -10.25 4.72
N GLY A 524 -16.70 -9.35 3.93
CA GLY A 524 -17.10 -9.54 2.54
C GLY A 524 -16.25 -8.75 1.54
N PRO A 525 -16.46 -9.01 0.24
CA PRO A 525 -15.85 -8.28 -0.86
C PRO A 525 -16.25 -6.81 -0.83
N SER A 526 -15.40 -5.95 -1.38
CA SER A 526 -15.78 -4.56 -1.57
C SER A 526 -16.99 -4.43 -2.49
N GLN A 527 -17.80 -3.42 -2.21
CA GLN A 527 -18.85 -2.95 -3.11
C GLN A 527 -18.31 -1.78 -3.91
N THR A 528 -18.70 -1.71 -5.19
CA THR A 528 -18.32 -0.61 -6.07
C THR A 528 -19.45 0.39 -6.24
N ILE A 529 -19.12 1.67 -6.06
CA ILE A 529 -19.95 2.83 -6.42
C ILE A 529 -19.39 3.34 -7.74
N LEU A 530 -20.17 3.31 -8.83
CA LEU A 530 -19.75 3.83 -10.14
C LEU A 530 -20.75 4.90 -10.60
N GLU A 531 -20.27 6.11 -10.85
CA GLU A 531 -21.14 7.26 -11.17
C GLU A 531 -20.51 8.19 -12.21
N ASP A 532 -21.37 8.98 -12.85
CA ASP A 532 -20.95 10.09 -13.72
C ASP A 532 -20.57 11.32 -12.87
N ILE A 533 -19.54 12.05 -13.30
CA ILE A 533 -19.19 13.35 -12.74
C ILE A 533 -19.92 14.42 -13.54
N THR A 534 -20.68 15.27 -12.84
CA THR A 534 -21.32 16.44 -13.43
C THR A 534 -20.55 17.71 -13.00
N GLY A 535 -20.09 18.54 -13.96
CA GLY A 535 -19.36 19.79 -13.67
C GLY A 535 -17.95 19.89 -14.29
N ASP A 536 -17.20 20.96 -13.96
CA ASP A 536 -15.76 21.08 -14.25
C ASP A 536 -15.02 20.08 -13.34
N ASN A 537 -14.08 19.29 -13.85
CA ASN A 537 -13.52 18.12 -13.14
C ASN A 537 -11.99 18.04 -13.28
N ASN A 538 -11.35 19.04 -13.89
CA ASN A 538 -9.93 19.02 -14.24
C ASN A 538 -9.00 18.88 -13.02
N ASP A 539 -9.49 19.21 -11.82
CA ASP A 539 -8.74 19.17 -10.56
C ASP A 539 -9.50 18.49 -9.42
N LEU A 540 -10.59 17.77 -9.71
CA LEU A 540 -11.37 17.07 -8.69
C LEU A 540 -10.55 15.93 -8.10
N ARG A 541 -10.59 15.82 -6.77
CA ARG A 541 -10.08 14.69 -5.99
C ARG A 541 -11.19 14.19 -5.08
N LEU A 542 -11.32 12.88 -4.98
CA LEU A 542 -12.34 12.22 -4.17
C LEU A 542 -11.67 11.38 -3.09
N TYR A 543 -12.13 11.54 -1.86
CA TYR A 543 -11.59 10.85 -0.69
C TYR A 543 -12.72 10.19 0.10
N ILE A 544 -12.49 8.99 0.61
CA ILE A 544 -13.34 8.36 1.64
C ILE A 544 -12.48 8.21 2.87
N SER A 545 -12.77 8.97 3.92
CA SER A 545 -11.91 9.03 5.10
C SER A 545 -11.83 7.67 5.80
N GLU A 546 -10.68 7.02 5.75
CA GLU A 546 -10.34 5.76 6.43
C GLU A 546 -11.33 4.60 6.17
N GLY A 547 -12.17 4.69 5.14
CA GLY A 547 -13.31 3.77 4.91
C GLY A 547 -13.47 3.26 3.49
N GLY A 548 -12.56 3.62 2.58
CA GLY A 548 -12.61 3.21 1.18
C GLY A 548 -11.66 4.05 0.34
N THR A 549 -11.74 3.87 -0.97
CA THR A 549 -10.99 4.70 -1.91
C THR A 549 -11.84 5.03 -3.13
N CYS A 550 -11.49 6.10 -3.82
CA CYS A 550 -12.14 6.55 -5.03
C CYS A 550 -11.12 6.81 -6.13
N TYR A 551 -11.49 6.44 -7.34
CA TYR A 551 -10.71 6.67 -8.55
C TYR A 551 -11.54 7.49 -9.52
N ILE A 552 -10.90 8.48 -10.13
CA ILE A 552 -11.48 9.25 -11.21
C ILE A 552 -10.87 8.72 -12.50
N LYS A 553 -11.70 8.45 -13.50
CA LYS A 553 -11.25 7.99 -14.80
C LYS A 553 -10.38 9.06 -15.46
N SER A 554 -9.41 8.67 -16.30
CA SER A 554 -8.57 9.59 -17.08
C SER A 554 -9.34 10.63 -17.90
N THR A 555 -10.57 10.31 -18.34
CA THR A 555 -11.47 11.23 -19.04
C THR A 555 -12.20 12.21 -18.12
N ALA A 556 -12.02 12.09 -16.81
CA ALA A 556 -12.62 12.86 -15.71
C ALA A 556 -14.17 12.87 -15.66
N ASP A 557 -14.85 12.17 -16.56
CA ASP A 557 -16.31 12.12 -16.69
C ASP A 557 -16.99 11.13 -15.73
N LYS A 558 -16.24 10.24 -15.08
CA LYS A 558 -16.73 9.21 -14.17
C LYS A 558 -15.80 9.00 -13.00
N TYR A 559 -16.35 8.56 -11.88
CA TYR A 559 -15.59 8.04 -10.76
C TYR A 559 -16.10 6.68 -10.30
N ALA A 560 -15.20 5.90 -9.72
CA ALA A 560 -15.50 4.62 -9.11
C ALA A 560 -14.89 4.55 -7.70
N CYS A 561 -15.70 4.23 -6.69
CA CYS A 561 -15.23 4.04 -5.33
C CYS A 561 -15.42 2.60 -4.87
N ALA A 562 -14.43 2.07 -4.16
CA ALA A 562 -14.49 0.77 -3.50
C ALA A 562 -14.66 0.98 -2.00
N VAL A 563 -15.73 0.39 -1.45
CA VAL A 563 -16.10 0.51 -0.04
C VAL A 563 -16.34 -0.88 0.55
N PRO A 564 -16.17 -1.08 1.88
CA PRO A 564 -16.54 -2.30 2.56
C PRO A 564 -17.98 -2.72 2.31
N SER A 565 -18.25 -4.03 2.31
CA SER A 565 -19.62 -4.54 2.37
C SER A 565 -20.30 -4.16 3.70
N GLY A 566 -21.61 -3.88 3.67
CA GLY A 566 -22.43 -3.51 4.83
C GLY A 566 -23.94 -3.69 4.55
N PRO A 567 -24.80 -3.85 5.59
CA PRO A 567 -26.26 -3.98 5.44
C PRO A 567 -26.94 -2.69 4.94
N GLU A 568 -26.33 -1.53 5.18
CA GLU A 568 -26.67 -0.26 4.55
C GLU A 568 -25.37 0.34 4.00
N THR A 569 -25.06 0.12 2.71
CA THR A 569 -23.86 0.68 2.10
C THR A 569 -24.02 2.16 1.79
N SER A 570 -23.83 2.95 2.84
CA SER A 570 -23.60 4.39 2.72
C SER A 570 -22.10 4.70 2.82
N ALA A 571 -21.63 5.60 1.96
CA ALA A 571 -20.26 6.10 1.99
C ALA A 571 -20.28 7.63 1.97
N THR A 572 -19.50 8.24 2.84
CA THR A 572 -19.26 9.69 2.82
C THR A 572 -18.06 9.97 1.93
N ILE A 573 -18.31 10.51 0.75
CA ILE A 573 -17.29 10.91 -0.22
C ILE A 573 -17.00 12.40 -0.01
N HIS A 574 -15.73 12.73 0.14
CA HIS A 574 -15.23 14.10 0.24
C HIS A 574 -14.65 14.54 -1.10
N GLY A 575 -15.15 15.64 -1.65
CA GLY A 575 -14.62 16.29 -2.84
C GLY A 575 -13.70 17.44 -2.49
N GLY A 576 -12.55 17.53 -3.17
CA GLY A 576 -11.61 18.64 -3.04
C GLY A 576 -10.78 18.87 -4.31
N SER A 577 -9.95 19.91 -4.30
CA SER A 577 -9.08 20.38 -5.36
C SER A 577 -7.78 20.99 -4.83
N SER A 578 -6.71 20.92 -5.62
CA SER A 578 -5.43 21.59 -5.29
C SER A 578 -5.29 23.00 -5.87
N THR A 579 -6.23 23.45 -6.71
CA THR A 579 -6.06 24.64 -7.59
C THR A 579 -7.29 25.55 -7.65
N LYS A 580 -8.47 25.07 -7.26
CA LYS A 580 -9.72 25.84 -7.18
C LYS A 580 -10.13 25.92 -5.71
N PRO A 581 -10.22 27.13 -5.12
CA PRO A 581 -10.69 27.18 -3.73
C PRO A 581 -11.66 28.33 -3.45
N LEU A 582 -12.89 27.98 -3.07
CA LEU A 582 -13.86 28.92 -2.49
C LEU A 582 -14.52 28.39 -1.20
N ALA A 583 -14.04 27.29 -0.61
CA ALA A 583 -14.72 26.64 0.51
C ALA A 583 -13.79 26.24 1.66
N THR A 584 -14.20 26.58 2.90
CA THR A 584 -13.43 26.36 4.13
C THR A 584 -13.41 24.90 4.62
N THR A 585 -14.07 23.99 3.91
CA THR A 585 -14.21 22.57 4.25
C THR A 585 -14.40 21.77 2.97
N TYR A 586 -13.99 20.51 2.94
CA TYR A 586 -14.31 19.57 1.85
C TYR A 586 -15.81 19.54 1.55
N ASP A 587 -16.17 19.46 0.26
CA ASP A 587 -17.53 19.16 -0.15
C ASP A 587 -17.85 17.71 0.20
N VAL A 588 -19.08 17.44 0.60
CA VAL A 588 -19.46 16.12 1.11
C VAL A 588 -20.67 15.58 0.36
N CYS A 589 -20.52 14.37 -0.18
CA CYS A 589 -21.63 13.57 -0.69
C CYS A 589 -21.81 12.31 0.17
N ASN A 590 -22.95 12.20 0.84
CA ASN A 590 -23.34 10.95 1.50
C ASN A 590 -24.09 10.09 0.48
N LYS A 591 -23.50 8.96 0.12
CA LYS A 591 -23.96 8.13 -1.00
C LYS A 591 -24.44 6.77 -0.51
N THR A 592 -25.71 6.46 -0.73
CA THR A 592 -26.23 5.09 -0.64
C THR A 592 -26.16 4.41 -2.01
N ILE A 593 -25.63 3.19 -2.09
CA ILE A 593 -25.45 2.47 -3.35
C ILE A 593 -26.79 2.29 -4.08
N GLY A 594 -26.86 2.72 -5.34
CA GLY A 594 -28.02 2.55 -6.22
C GLY A 594 -29.20 3.51 -6.02
N ILE A 595 -29.09 4.50 -5.13
CA ILE A 595 -30.21 5.42 -4.79
C ILE A 595 -29.85 6.89 -5.10
N ASP A 596 -28.77 7.39 -4.51
CA ASP A 596 -28.43 8.81 -4.61
C ASP A 596 -27.52 9.09 -5.83
N THR A 597 -27.31 10.34 -6.23
CA THR A 597 -26.26 10.75 -7.18
C THR A 597 -25.42 11.83 -6.52
N CYS A 598 -24.10 11.83 -6.75
CA CYS A 598 -23.25 12.89 -6.21
C CYS A 598 -23.15 14.01 -7.25
N GLU A 599 -23.70 15.17 -6.91
CA GLU A 599 -23.47 16.40 -7.66
C GLU A 599 -22.35 17.19 -6.99
N TRP A 600 -21.37 17.56 -7.80
CA TRP A 600 -20.10 18.11 -7.38
C TRP A 600 -20.03 19.58 -7.87
N PRO A 601 -19.86 20.60 -6.99
CA PRO A 601 -19.89 22.02 -7.39
C PRO A 601 -18.82 22.39 -8.41
N THR A 602 -19.05 23.33 -9.32
CA THR A 602 -18.01 23.75 -10.29
C THR A 602 -16.78 24.42 -9.65
N ASP A 603 -16.90 24.87 -8.40
CA ASP A 603 -15.87 25.55 -7.62
C ASP A 603 -15.59 24.75 -6.32
N PHE A 604 -14.86 23.65 -6.42
CA PHE A 604 -14.47 22.82 -5.27
C PHE A 604 -13.50 23.54 -4.31
N PRO A 605 -13.40 23.08 -3.05
CA PRO A 605 -12.40 23.51 -2.04
C PRO A 605 -10.98 22.99 -2.26
#